data_AF-A0A1X7T8B2-F1
#
_entry.id   AF-A0A1X7T8B2-F1
#
_cell.length_a   1.000
_cell.length_b   1.000
_cell.length_c   1.000
_cell.angle_alpha   90.00
_cell.angle_beta   90.00
_cell.angle_gamma   90.00
#
_symmetry.space_group_name_H-M   'P 1'
#
loop_
_entity.id
_entity.type
_entity.pdbx_description
1 polymer ?
#
loop_
_entity_poly.entity_id
_entity_poly.type
_entity_poly.pdbx_seq_one_letter_code
_entity_poly.pdbx_strand_id
1 'polypeptide(L)'
;STTSSSSSNTITEATAPSTGGASISATVDVNKVKKVINDVLVSHYADLTSLSKEAVPDLANQLFALRLVNNAVRGNPSIDKCIDEFKASLKSKRKLPQVQEHCQKFLSSFIAVRGSYADTAIALGEDWIEAIRNELGFDFNINLDA
;
A
#
# COMPACT_ATOMS: atom_id res chain seq x y z
N SER A 1 -56.56 3.09 61.41
CA SER A 1 -55.16 2.86 61.79
C SER A 1 -54.25 3.78 60.99
N THR A 2 -53.33 4.42 61.70
CA THR A 2 -52.08 5.14 61.34
C THR A 2 -51.42 4.66 60.03
N THR A 3 -50.81 5.51 59.17
CA THR A 3 -49.56 6.29 59.37
C THR A 3 -49.42 7.42 58.31
N SER A 4 -49.05 8.67 58.69
CA SER A 4 -47.73 9.33 58.51
C SER A 4 -46.93 8.88 57.26
N SER A 5 -46.29 9.69 56.41
CA SER A 5 -45.40 10.85 56.65
C SER A 5 -45.04 11.52 55.30
N SER A 6 -44.55 12.74 55.39
CA SER A 6 -44.21 13.72 54.36
C SER A 6 -42.83 13.49 53.68
N SER A 7 -42.66 14.13 52.50
CA SER A 7 -41.53 15.02 52.10
C SER A 7 -40.65 14.66 50.87
N SER A 8 -40.61 15.66 49.98
CA SER A 8 -39.46 16.27 49.29
C SER A 8 -38.81 15.61 48.07
N ASN A 9 -39.07 16.25 46.93
CA ASN A 9 -38.33 16.15 45.68
C ASN A 9 -36.85 16.56 45.86
N THR A 10 -35.94 15.71 45.41
CA THR A 10 -34.54 16.06 45.15
C THR A 10 -34.22 15.70 43.71
N ILE A 11 -34.01 16.73 42.89
CA ILE A 11 -33.47 16.64 41.53
C ILE A 11 -31.99 16.24 41.70
N THR A 12 -31.61 15.09 41.15
CA THR A 12 -30.20 14.74 40.97
C THR A 12 -29.95 14.57 39.48
N GLU A 13 -29.37 15.61 38.90
CA GLU A 13 -28.72 15.60 37.60
C GLU A 13 -27.50 14.68 37.70
N ALA A 14 -27.57 13.51 37.05
CA ALA A 14 -26.43 12.61 36.88
C ALA A 14 -26.09 12.56 35.39
N THR A 15 -25.13 13.40 35.04
CA THR A 15 -24.31 13.35 33.82
C THR A 15 -23.95 11.92 33.43
N ALA A 16 -24.20 11.60 32.16
CA ALA A 16 -23.93 10.32 31.52
C ALA A 16 -22.46 9.86 31.66
N PRO A 17 -22.19 8.55 31.82
CA PRO A 17 -20.98 7.99 31.25
C PRO A 17 -21.23 7.85 29.76
N SER A 18 -20.84 8.87 29.00
CA SER A 18 -20.45 8.67 27.62
C SER A 18 -19.32 7.65 27.66
N THR A 19 -19.65 6.39 27.38
CA THR A 19 -18.64 5.45 26.90
C THR A 19 -18.16 6.06 25.61
N GLY A 20 -17.10 6.87 25.73
CA GLY A 20 -16.28 7.32 24.63
C GLY A 20 -15.89 6.05 23.90
N GLY A 21 -16.66 5.74 22.86
CA GLY A 21 -16.20 4.96 21.74
C GLY A 21 -15.04 5.75 21.17
N ALA A 22 -13.89 5.62 21.82
CA ALA A 22 -12.63 5.70 21.13
C ALA A 22 -12.74 4.60 20.08
N SER A 23 -13.22 4.98 18.90
CA SER A 23 -12.86 4.32 17.66
C SER A 23 -11.35 4.25 17.75
N ILE A 24 -10.84 3.10 18.19
CA ILE A 24 -9.43 2.78 18.05
C ILE A 24 -9.26 2.87 16.54
N SER A 25 -8.77 4.01 16.07
CA SER A 25 -8.37 4.20 14.68
C SER A 25 -7.30 3.15 14.50
N ALA A 26 -7.70 1.97 14.02
CA ALA A 26 -6.83 0.82 13.90
C ALA A 26 -5.66 1.29 13.04
N THR A 27 -4.50 1.44 13.67
CA THR A 27 -3.30 1.87 12.96
C THR A 27 -2.99 0.78 11.94
N VAL A 28 -3.00 1.13 10.66
CA VAL A 28 -2.68 0.20 9.57
C VAL A 28 -1.33 -0.46 9.87
N ASP A 29 -1.33 -1.79 9.94
CA ASP A 29 -0.11 -2.57 10.10
C ASP A 29 0.67 -2.59 8.78
N VAL A 30 1.62 -1.67 8.64
CA VAL A 30 2.44 -1.50 7.43
C VAL A 30 3.24 -2.76 7.10
N ASN A 31 3.56 -3.62 8.07
CA ASN A 31 4.26 -4.87 7.79
C ASN A 31 3.36 -5.88 7.10
N LYS A 32 2.08 -5.95 7.47
CA LYS A 32 1.09 -6.74 6.73
C LYS A 32 0.90 -6.23 5.30
N VAL A 33 0.81 -4.91 5.11
CA VAL A 33 0.72 -4.31 3.77
C VAL A 33 1.92 -4.70 2.90
N LYS A 34 3.15 -4.56 3.44
CA LYS A 34 4.38 -4.94 2.73
C LYS A 34 4.42 -6.45 2.41
N LYS A 35 3.83 -7.30 3.26
CA LYS A 35 3.74 -8.73 3.00
C LYS A 35 2.84 -9.00 1.79
N VAL A 36 1.60 -8.49 1.79
CA VAL A 36 0.65 -8.64 0.68
C VAL A 36 1.26 -8.16 -0.65
N ILE A 37 1.91 -7.00 -0.64
CA ILE A 37 2.60 -6.46 -1.82
C ILE A 37 3.66 -7.44 -2.35
N ASN A 38 4.46 -8.04 -1.47
CA ASN A 38 5.48 -9.00 -1.87
C ASN A 38 4.87 -10.31 -2.38
N ASP A 39 3.81 -10.80 -1.75
CA ASP A 39 3.15 -12.06 -2.11
C ASP A 39 2.57 -11.94 -3.54
N VAL A 40 1.88 -10.84 -3.85
CA VAL A 40 1.40 -10.54 -5.20
C VAL A 40 2.56 -10.29 -6.19
N LEU A 41 3.61 -9.58 -5.78
CA LEU A 41 4.77 -9.38 -6.66
C LEU A 41 5.46 -10.71 -7.03
N VAL A 42 5.44 -11.69 -6.14
CA VAL A 42 5.96 -13.04 -6.40
C VAL A 42 5.07 -13.79 -7.39
N SER A 43 3.75 -13.65 -7.33
CA SER A 43 2.85 -14.31 -8.31
C SER A 43 3.03 -13.75 -9.73
N HIS A 44 3.37 -12.46 -9.87
CA HIS A 44 3.65 -11.80 -11.16
C HIS A 44 5.10 -11.96 -11.65
N TYR A 45 5.97 -12.61 -10.88
CA TYR A 45 7.41 -12.60 -11.17
C TYR A 45 7.77 -13.23 -12.53
N ALA A 46 7.08 -14.31 -12.91
CA ALA A 46 7.28 -14.96 -14.21
C ALA A 46 6.89 -14.03 -15.37
N ASP A 47 5.76 -13.33 -15.25
CA ASP A 47 5.27 -12.41 -16.27
C ASP A 47 6.24 -11.22 -16.42
N LEU A 48 6.65 -10.62 -15.30
CA LEU A 48 7.63 -9.53 -15.28
C LEU A 48 8.97 -9.93 -15.92
N THR A 49 9.49 -11.11 -15.60
CA THR A 49 10.79 -11.58 -16.11
C THR A 49 10.74 -12.08 -17.56
N SER A 50 9.54 -12.32 -18.09
CA SER A 50 9.30 -12.69 -19.49
C SER A 50 9.25 -11.48 -20.44
N LEU A 51 9.14 -10.26 -19.90
CA LEU A 51 9.07 -9.02 -20.68
C LEU A 51 10.27 -8.85 -21.63
N SER A 52 10.04 -8.12 -22.72
CA SER A 52 11.08 -7.89 -23.73
C SER A 52 12.33 -7.27 -23.11
N LYS A 53 13.47 -7.94 -23.28
CA LYS A 53 14.77 -7.50 -22.76
C LYS A 53 15.28 -6.22 -23.42
N GLU A 54 14.79 -5.91 -24.62
CA GLU A 54 15.21 -4.73 -25.38
C GLU A 54 14.80 -3.41 -24.71
N ALA A 55 13.67 -3.40 -24.00
CA ALA A 55 13.14 -2.21 -23.32
C ALA A 55 13.58 -2.09 -21.84
N VAL A 56 14.35 -3.06 -21.32
CA VAL A 56 14.85 -3.04 -19.94
C VAL A 56 15.72 -1.81 -19.63
N PRO A 57 16.60 -1.33 -20.54
CA PRO A 57 17.33 -0.08 -20.31
C PRO A 57 16.42 1.14 -20.14
N ASP A 58 15.32 1.22 -20.88
CA ASP A 58 14.35 2.32 -20.77
C ASP A 58 13.63 2.28 -19.43
N LEU A 59 13.18 1.08 -19.00
CA LEU A 59 12.62 0.89 -17.65
C LEU A 59 13.62 1.35 -16.58
N ALA A 60 14.87 0.92 -16.67
CA ALA A 60 15.89 1.28 -15.68
C ALA A 60 16.15 2.80 -15.63
N ASN A 61 16.08 3.49 -16.76
CA ASN A 61 16.16 4.95 -16.81
C ASN A 61 14.96 5.61 -16.11
N GLN A 62 13.73 5.11 -16.32
CA GLN A 62 12.53 5.60 -15.62
C GLN A 62 12.63 5.42 -14.11
N LEU A 63 12.99 4.20 -13.67
CA LEU A 63 13.19 3.88 -12.26
C LEU A 63 14.29 4.74 -11.63
N PHE A 64 15.38 5.01 -12.35
CA PHE A 64 16.48 5.84 -11.87
C PHE A 64 16.03 7.31 -11.71
N ALA A 65 15.27 7.85 -12.65
CA ALA A 65 14.72 9.19 -12.56
C ALA A 65 13.84 9.37 -11.31
N LEU A 66 13.11 8.32 -10.92
CA LEU A 66 12.30 8.28 -9.70
C LEU A 66 13.08 7.84 -8.44
N ARG A 67 14.41 7.69 -8.55
CA ARG A 67 15.33 7.27 -7.48
C ARG A 67 14.98 5.93 -6.85
N LEU A 68 14.37 5.03 -7.62
CA LEU A 68 14.04 3.68 -7.18
C LEU A 68 15.20 2.70 -7.39
N VAL A 69 16.10 3.00 -8.34
CA VAL A 69 17.32 2.21 -8.57
C VAL A 69 18.55 3.11 -8.54
N ASN A 70 19.70 2.52 -8.21
CA ASN A 70 20.98 3.23 -8.18
C ASN A 70 21.70 3.17 -9.55
N ASN A 71 22.84 3.85 -9.66
CA ASN A 71 23.66 3.86 -10.89
C ASN A 71 24.14 2.46 -11.33
N ALA A 72 24.38 1.54 -10.39
CA ALA A 72 24.88 0.20 -10.70
C ALA A 72 23.79 -0.62 -11.42
N VAL A 73 22.56 -0.55 -10.93
CA VAL A 73 21.40 -1.19 -11.58
C VAL A 73 21.09 -0.52 -12.91
N ARG A 74 21.12 0.82 -12.97
CA ARG A 74 20.92 1.55 -14.24
C ARG A 74 21.96 1.17 -15.30
N GLY A 75 23.23 1.03 -14.93
CA GLY A 75 24.33 0.74 -15.86
C GLY A 75 24.37 -0.71 -16.35
N ASN A 76 23.77 -1.65 -15.62
CA ASN A 76 23.66 -3.05 -16.04
C ASN A 76 22.28 -3.60 -15.61
N PRO A 77 21.21 -3.20 -16.31
CA PRO A 77 19.85 -3.44 -15.84
C PRO A 77 19.35 -4.84 -16.18
N SER A 78 18.57 -5.40 -15.26
CA SER A 78 17.69 -6.55 -15.49
C SER A 78 16.41 -6.34 -14.69
N ILE A 79 15.32 -7.01 -15.08
CA ILE A 79 14.07 -6.99 -14.32
C ILE A 79 14.31 -7.46 -12.88
N ASP A 80 15.10 -8.52 -12.69
CA ASP A 80 15.46 -9.03 -11.36
C ASP A 80 16.11 -7.98 -10.47
N LYS A 81 17.11 -7.27 -10.99
CA LYS A 81 17.80 -6.21 -10.23
C LYS A 81 16.87 -5.05 -9.87
N CYS A 82 15.93 -4.72 -10.77
CA CYS A 82 14.93 -3.69 -10.50
C CYS A 82 13.95 -4.13 -9.41
N ILE A 83 13.51 -5.39 -9.44
CA ILE A 83 12.65 -5.99 -8.42
C ILE A 83 13.39 -6.09 -7.07
N ASP A 84 14.66 -6.47 -7.06
CA ASP A 84 15.46 -6.57 -5.84
C ASP A 84 15.62 -5.21 -5.16
N GLU A 85 15.91 -4.15 -5.91
CA GLU A 85 15.95 -2.79 -5.37
C GLU A 85 14.58 -2.32 -4.89
N PHE A 86 13.50 -2.62 -5.63
CA PHE A 86 12.15 -2.34 -5.19
C PHE A 86 11.87 -2.98 -3.83
N LYS A 87 12.17 -4.28 -3.67
CA LYS A 87 11.98 -5.04 -2.42
C LYS A 87 12.84 -4.50 -1.28
N ALA A 88 14.11 -4.17 -1.56
CA ALA A 88 15.03 -3.61 -0.57
C ALA A 88 14.52 -2.26 -0.05
N SER A 89 14.12 -1.36 -0.96
CA SER A 89 13.56 -0.07 -0.62
C SER A 89 12.21 -0.18 0.10
N LEU A 90 11.34 -1.11 -0.31
CA LEU A 90 10.04 -1.36 0.33
C LEU A 90 10.19 -1.76 1.81
N LYS A 91 11.19 -2.58 2.16
CA LYS A 91 11.47 -2.99 3.55
C LYS A 91 11.70 -1.78 4.47
N SER A 92 12.31 -0.71 3.94
CA SER A 92 12.64 0.50 4.70
C SER A 92 11.44 1.44 4.94
N LYS A 93 10.32 1.25 4.24
CA LYS A 93 9.13 2.10 4.37
C LYS A 93 8.41 1.83 5.71
N ARG A 94 8.06 2.92 6.41
CA ARG A 94 7.51 2.88 7.77
C ARG A 94 6.04 3.31 7.87
N LYS A 95 5.53 4.02 6.87
CA LYS A 95 4.16 4.55 6.86
C LYS A 95 3.44 4.11 5.57
N LEU A 96 2.13 3.90 5.65
CA LEU A 96 1.32 3.51 4.50
C LEU A 96 1.49 4.45 3.29
N PRO A 97 1.47 5.79 3.43
CA PRO A 97 1.68 6.68 2.28
C PRO A 97 3.03 6.51 1.59
N GLN A 98 4.08 6.14 2.35
CA GLN A 98 5.40 5.87 1.77
C GLN A 98 5.43 4.56 0.98
N VAL A 99 4.61 3.58 1.39
CA VAL A 99 4.44 2.31 0.67
C VAL A 99 3.66 2.56 -0.62
N GLN A 100 2.55 3.31 -0.55
CA GLN A 100 1.75 3.70 -1.71
C GLN A 100 2.58 4.48 -2.74
N GLU A 101 3.31 5.51 -2.30
CA GLU A 101 4.20 6.29 -3.17
C GLU A 101 5.27 5.42 -3.84
N HIS A 102 5.82 4.45 -3.09
CA HIS A 102 6.84 3.53 -3.60
C HIS A 102 6.29 2.58 -4.66
N CYS A 103 5.13 1.98 -4.42
CA CYS A 103 4.39 1.17 -5.40
C CYS A 103 4.02 2.00 -6.62
N GLN A 104 3.45 3.19 -6.44
CA GLN A 104 3.06 4.09 -7.53
C GLN A 104 4.23 4.38 -8.46
N LYS A 105 5.37 4.83 -7.93
CA LYS A 105 6.54 5.17 -8.74
C LYS A 105 7.08 3.96 -9.51
N PHE A 106 7.01 2.78 -8.90
CA PHE A 106 7.42 1.54 -9.56
C PHE A 106 6.51 1.25 -10.75
N LEU A 107 5.20 1.23 -10.56
CA LEU A 107 4.23 0.97 -11.64
C LEU A 107 4.30 2.03 -12.74
N SER A 108 4.34 3.32 -12.39
CA SER A 108 4.45 4.42 -13.36
C SER A 108 5.71 4.31 -14.23
N SER A 109 6.79 3.72 -13.72
CA SER A 109 8.02 3.50 -14.52
C SER A 109 7.80 2.46 -15.63
N PHE A 110 7.05 1.40 -15.35
CA PHE A 110 6.68 0.40 -16.35
C PHE A 110 5.65 0.95 -17.34
N ILE A 111 4.64 1.67 -16.84
CA ILE A 111 3.61 2.30 -17.69
C ILE A 111 4.24 3.26 -18.70
N ALA A 112 5.24 4.05 -18.27
CA ALA A 112 5.97 4.97 -19.14
C ALA A 112 6.73 4.27 -20.29
N VAL A 113 7.10 2.99 -20.13
CA VAL A 113 7.74 2.18 -21.20
C VAL A 113 6.72 1.72 -22.25
N ARG A 114 5.44 1.65 -21.89
CA ARG A 114 4.30 1.27 -22.76
C ARG A 114 4.31 -0.20 -23.18
N GLY A 115 3.30 -0.58 -23.96
CA GLY A 115 3.11 -1.95 -24.44
C GLY A 115 3.00 -2.96 -23.29
N SER A 116 3.59 -4.15 -23.46
CA SER A 116 3.54 -5.22 -22.46
C SER A 116 4.01 -4.80 -21.05
N TYR A 117 4.91 -3.81 -20.93
CA TYR A 117 5.32 -3.28 -19.63
C TYR A 117 4.17 -2.55 -18.93
N ALA A 118 3.43 -1.71 -19.66
CA ALA A 118 2.27 -1.00 -19.12
C ALA A 118 1.16 -1.98 -18.75
N ASP A 119 0.83 -2.92 -19.63
CA ASP A 119 -0.22 -3.92 -19.39
C ASP A 119 0.09 -4.75 -18.14
N THR A 120 1.33 -5.22 -17.99
CA THR A 120 1.77 -6.00 -16.82
C THR A 120 1.75 -5.16 -15.53
N ALA A 121 2.12 -3.88 -15.61
CA ALA A 121 2.08 -3.00 -14.45
C ALA A 121 0.67 -2.64 -14.00
N ILE A 122 -0.27 -2.47 -14.94
CA ILE A 122 -1.69 -2.26 -14.63
C ILE A 122 -2.22 -3.49 -13.91
N ALA A 123 -2.02 -4.69 -14.47
CA ALA A 123 -2.46 -5.95 -13.84
C ALA A 123 -1.88 -6.13 -12.43
N LEU A 124 -0.57 -5.90 -12.25
CA LEU A 124 0.08 -5.95 -10.94
C LEU A 124 -0.53 -4.93 -9.95
N GLY A 125 -0.82 -3.72 -10.42
CA GLY A 125 -1.43 -2.66 -9.63
C GLY A 125 -2.85 -3.00 -9.18
N GLU A 126 -3.66 -3.53 -10.09
CA GLU A 126 -5.02 -4.01 -9.80
C GLU A 126 -4.99 -5.12 -8.74
N ASP A 127 -4.11 -6.10 -8.89
CA ASP A 127 -3.97 -7.21 -7.93
C ASP A 127 -3.47 -6.74 -6.55
N TRP A 128 -2.61 -5.72 -6.48
CA TRP A 128 -2.25 -5.10 -5.20
C TRP A 128 -3.44 -4.42 -4.53
N ILE A 129 -4.23 -3.65 -5.29
CA ILE A 129 -5.43 -2.98 -4.77
C ILE A 129 -6.43 -4.01 -4.26
N GLU A 130 -6.69 -5.05 -5.06
CA GLU A 130 -7.63 -6.10 -4.71
C GLU A 130 -7.17 -6.90 -3.48
N ALA A 131 -5.92 -7.37 -3.46
CA ALA A 131 -5.41 -8.18 -2.36
C ALA A 131 -5.40 -7.39 -1.04
N ILE A 132 -4.98 -6.12 -1.04
CA ILE A 132 -4.98 -5.29 0.17
C ILE A 132 -6.41 -5.03 0.67
N ARG A 133 -7.35 -4.75 -0.23
CA ARG A 133 -8.76 -4.59 0.13
C ARG A 133 -9.33 -5.86 0.74
N ASN A 134 -9.07 -7.01 0.13
CA ASN A 134 -9.62 -8.30 0.56
C ASN A 134 -8.98 -8.80 1.87
N GLU A 135 -7.67 -8.64 2.04
CA GLU A 135 -6.95 -9.17 3.22
C GLU A 135 -6.93 -8.20 4.41
N LEU A 136 -6.87 -6.89 4.14
CA LEU A 136 -6.65 -5.87 5.17
C LEU A 136 -7.84 -4.92 5.37
N GLY A 137 -8.84 -4.99 4.49
CA GLY A 137 -10.12 -4.30 4.69
C GLY A 137 -10.08 -2.79 4.45
N PHE A 138 -9.12 -2.28 3.67
CA PHE A 138 -9.03 -0.86 3.33
C PHE A 138 -8.52 -0.63 1.89
N ASP A 139 -8.78 0.55 1.35
CA ASP A 139 -8.40 0.91 -0.01
C ASP A 139 -6.91 1.27 -0.13
N PHE A 140 -6.24 0.68 -1.14
CA PHE A 140 -4.86 0.99 -1.45
C PHE A 140 -4.77 2.04 -2.57
N ASN A 141 -4.65 3.31 -2.19
CA ASN A 141 -4.61 4.44 -3.13
C ASN A 141 -3.33 4.48 -3.98
N ILE A 142 -3.41 3.91 -5.17
CA ILE A 142 -2.46 4.08 -6.29
C ILE A 142 -3.27 4.38 -7.56
N ASN A 143 -2.73 5.21 -8.45
CA ASN A 143 -3.32 5.62 -9.72
C ASN A 143 -2.67 4.85 -10.89
N LEU A 144 -3.50 4.19 -11.71
CA LEU A 144 -3.04 3.39 -12.85
C LEU A 144 -3.22 4.12 -14.20
N ASP A 145 -3.84 5.29 -14.22
CA ASP A 145 -4.13 6.08 -15.44
C ASP A 145 -2.95 7.00 -15.86
N ALA A 146 -1.72 6.66 -15.46
CA ALA A 146 -0.55 7.54 -15.56
C ALA A 146 0.03 7.69 -16.98
#